data_AF-A0A7V8DE30-F1
#
_entry.id   AF-A0A7V8DE30-F1
#
_cell.length_a   1.000
_cell.length_b   1.000
_cell.length_c   1.000
_cell.angle_alpha   90.00
_cell.angle_beta   90.00
_cell.angle_gamma   90.00
#
_symmetry.space_group_name_H-M   'P 1'
#
loop_
_entity.id
_entity.type
_entity.pdbx_description
1 polymer ?
#
loop_
_entity_poly.entity_id
_entity_poly.type
_entity_poly.pdbx_seq_one_letter_code
_entity_poly.pdbx_strand_id
1 'polypeptide(L)'
;MDLTNLTLFNMAKRHIDWMAQREQVLATNVANADTPDFQPSDVRPLDFQKLLRAQAPMAAIARNGPGRRNASRPHPRHHSGAGAVSR
;
A
#
# COMPACT_ATOMS: atom_id res chain seq x y z
N MET A 1 -15.51 -20.56 -10.04
CA MET A 1 -15.35 -20.06 -8.66
C MET A 1 -14.39 -18.88 -8.69
N ASP A 2 -14.77 -17.74 -8.11
CA ASP A 2 -13.97 -16.50 -8.16
C ASP A 2 -12.89 -16.50 -7.06
N LEU A 3 -11.62 -16.39 -7.48
CA LEU A 3 -10.44 -16.36 -6.61
C LEU A 3 -10.45 -15.16 -5.65
N THR A 4 -11.08 -14.05 -6.04
CA THR A 4 -11.21 -12.84 -5.24
C THR A 4 -12.12 -13.07 -4.03
N ASN A 5 -13.21 -13.80 -4.21
CA ASN A 5 -14.13 -14.14 -3.12
C ASN A 5 -13.49 -15.09 -2.11
N LEU A 6 -12.67 -16.05 -2.58
CA LEU A 6 -11.91 -16.95 -1.71
C LEU A 6 -10.86 -16.20 -0.88
N THR A 7 -10.16 -15.24 -1.48
CA THR A 7 -9.16 -14.44 -0.76
C THR A 7 -9.79 -13.53 0.29
N LEU A 8 -10.89 -12.84 -0.04
CA LEU A 8 -11.63 -12.02 0.93
C LEU A 8 -12.18 -12.85 2.09
N PHE A 9 -12.77 -14.01 1.79
CA PHE A 9 -13.26 -14.94 2.82
C PHE A 9 -12.15 -15.38 3.78
N ASN A 10 -10.98 -15.74 3.24
CA ASN A 10 -9.83 -16.11 4.06
C ASN A 10 -9.37 -14.96 4.99
N MET A 11 -9.42 -13.71 4.52
CA MET A 11 -9.10 -12.58 5.38
C MET A 11 -10.14 -12.34 6.47
N ALA A 12 -11.42 -12.47 6.14
CA ALA A 12 -12.51 -12.37 7.11
C ALA A 12 -12.37 -13.45 8.19
N LYS A 13 -12.05 -14.68 7.79
CA LYS A 13 -11.74 -15.77 8.71
C LYS A 13 -10.57 -15.42 9.64
N ARG A 14 -9.46 -14.90 9.11
CA ARG A 14 -8.32 -14.47 9.94
C ARG A 14 -8.69 -13.38 10.95
N HIS A 15 -9.57 -12.46 10.58
CA HIS A 15 -10.05 -11.42 11.49
C HIS A 15 -10.93 -12.00 12.61
N ILE A 16 -11.82 -12.94 12.28
CA ILE A 16 -12.64 -13.65 13.28
C ILE A 16 -11.75 -14.47 14.22
N ASP A 17 -10.76 -15.18 13.70
CA ASP A 17 -9.82 -15.95 14.53
C ASP A 17 -9.03 -15.04 15.49
N TRP A 18 -8.62 -13.84 15.03
CA TRP A 18 -7.98 -12.84 15.89
C TRP A 18 -8.92 -12.30 16.98
N MET A 19 -10.18 -12.04 16.65
CA MET A 19 -11.21 -11.62 17.61
C MET A 19 -11.41 -12.67 18.71
N ALA A 20 -11.51 -13.95 18.34
CA ALA A 20 -11.69 -15.04 19.29
C ALA A 20 -10.50 -15.15 20.26
N GLN A 21 -9.27 -15.00 19.76
CA GLN A 21 -8.08 -14.97 20.62
C GLN A 21 -8.11 -13.79 21.61
N ARG A 22 -8.52 -12.62 21.12
CA ARG A 22 -8.63 -11.43 21.96
C ARG A 22 -9.71 -11.57 23.03
N GLU A 23 -10.85 -12.14 22.67
CA GLU A 23 -11.92 -12.45 23.62
C GLU A 23 -11.44 -13.35 24.76
N GLN A 24 -10.66 -14.39 24.44
CA GLN A 24 -10.09 -15.27 25.46
C GLN A 24 -9.13 -14.55 26.42
N VAL A 25 -8.28 -13.67 25.90
CA VAL A 25 -7.37 -12.85 26.72
C VAL A 25 -8.17 -11.88 27.59
N LEU A 26 -9.17 -11.20 27.02
CA LEU A 26 -10.04 -10.30 27.77
C LEU A 26 -10.83 -11.04 28.85
N ALA A 27 -11.36 -12.23 28.57
CA ALA A 27 -12.04 -13.06 29.56
C ALA A 27 -11.10 -13.43 30.72
N THR A 28 -9.83 -13.73 30.41
CA THR A 28 -8.80 -13.99 31.42
C THR A 28 -8.51 -12.75 32.25
N ASN A 29 -8.37 -11.58 31.62
CA ASN A 29 -8.15 -10.33 32.33
C ASN A 29 -9.32 -9.99 33.26
N VAL A 30 -10.56 -10.17 32.79
CA VAL A 30 -11.78 -9.91 33.57
C VAL A 30 -11.87 -10.89 34.74
N ALA A 31 -11.60 -12.18 34.52
CA ALA A 31 -11.64 -13.19 35.57
C ALA A 31 -10.61 -12.94 36.69
N ASN A 32 -9.49 -12.28 36.39
CA ASN A 32 -8.44 -11.97 37.34
C ASN A 32 -8.40 -10.49 37.76
N ALA A 33 -9.42 -9.69 37.42
CA ALA A 33 -9.42 -8.24 37.63
C ALA A 33 -9.22 -7.84 39.10
N ASP A 34 -9.69 -8.66 40.04
CA ASP A 34 -9.60 -8.42 41.49
C ASP A 34 -8.42 -9.16 42.16
N THR A 35 -7.53 -9.78 41.38
CA THR A 35 -6.37 -10.49 41.92
C THR A 35 -5.22 -9.51 42.18
N PRO A 36 -4.70 -9.39 43.43
CA PRO A 36 -3.54 -8.55 43.72
C PRO A 36 -2.36 -8.88 42.81
N ASP A 37 -1.63 -7.85 42.38
CA ASP A 37 -0.44 -7.95 41.50
C ASP A 37 -0.67 -8.57 40.10
N PHE A 38 -1.92 -8.82 39.69
CA PHE A 38 -2.23 -9.32 38.35
C PHE A 38 -1.94 -8.28 37.27
N GLN A 39 -1.19 -8.68 36.23
CA GLN A 39 -0.87 -7.83 35.08
C GLN A 39 -1.68 -8.26 33.85
N PRO A 40 -2.63 -7.44 33.38
CA PRO A 40 -3.41 -7.75 32.19
C PRO A 40 -2.57 -7.72 30.91
N SER A 41 -2.98 -8.48 29.90
CA SER A 41 -2.34 -8.53 28.58
C SER A 41 -3.35 -8.33 27.45
N ASP A 42 -2.89 -8.06 26.22
CA ASP A 42 -3.77 -7.99 25.03
C ASP A 42 -3.06 -8.65 23.84
N VAL A 43 -3.84 -9.06 22.85
CA VAL A 43 -3.34 -9.60 21.58
C VAL A 43 -2.83 -8.45 20.72
N ARG A 44 -1.72 -8.68 20.00
CA ARG A 44 -1.21 -7.69 19.06
C ARG A 44 -2.28 -7.28 18.04
N PRO A 45 -2.46 -5.97 17.77
CA PRO A 45 -3.49 -5.50 16.84
C PRO A 45 -3.34 -6.09 15.44
N LEU A 46 -4.46 -6.55 14.88
CA LEU A 46 -4.52 -6.96 13.48
C LEU A 46 -4.85 -5.75 12.60
N ASP A 47 -3.91 -5.32 11.78
CA ASP A 47 -4.17 -4.26 10.79
C ASP A 47 -4.84 -4.84 9.54
N PHE A 48 -6.17 -4.89 9.58
CA PHE A 48 -6.98 -5.45 8.48
C PHE A 48 -6.82 -4.64 7.18
N GLN A 49 -6.67 -3.32 7.26
CA GLN A 49 -6.48 -2.50 6.05
C GLN A 49 -5.15 -2.83 5.37
N LYS A 50 -4.09 -3.03 6.17
CA LYS A 50 -2.79 -3.46 5.64
C LYS A 50 -2.87 -4.84 4.98
N LEU A 51 -3.60 -5.78 5.58
CA LEU A 51 -3.84 -7.11 4.99
C LEU A 51 -4.60 -7.03 3.66
N LEU A 52 -5.66 -6.22 3.58
CA LEU A 52 -6.44 -6.02 2.36
C LEU A 52 -5.59 -5.39 1.24
N ARG A 53 -4.77 -4.38 1.58
CA ARG A 53 -3.87 -3.73 0.61
C ARG A 53 -2.75 -4.65 0.13
N ALA A 54 -2.24 -5.55 0.98
CA ALA A 54 -1.18 -6.48 0.60
C ALA A 54 -1.66 -7.54 -0.41
N GLN A 55 -2.97 -7.85 -0.41
CA GLN A 55 -3.58 -8.84 -1.30
C GLN A 55 -4.17 -8.23 -2.57
N ALA A 56 -4.36 -6.90 -2.62
CA ALA A 56 -4.75 -6.21 -3.84
C ALA A 56 -3.66 -6.46 -4.90
N PRO A 57 -4.01 -6.94 -6.10
CA PRO A 57 -3.03 -7.10 -7.16
C PRO A 57 -2.33 -5.75 -7.34
N MET A 58 -1.00 -5.78 -7.47
CA MET A 58 -0.16 -4.64 -7.85
C MET A 58 -0.51 -4.19 -9.28
N ALA A 59 -1.74 -3.76 -9.51
CA ALA A 59 -2.20 -3.16 -10.73
C ALA A 59 -2.26 -1.64 -10.49
N ALA A 60 -1.34 -0.94 -11.14
CA ALA A 60 -1.23 0.51 -11.25
C ALA A 60 -0.64 1.30 -10.05
N ILE A 61 0.59 0.95 -9.64
CA ILE A 61 1.62 2.01 -9.50
C ILE A 61 2.32 2.13 -10.86
N ALA A 62 1.54 2.50 -11.87
CA ALA A 62 2.01 3.11 -13.09
C ALA A 62 1.44 4.53 -13.11
N ARG A 63 1.77 5.32 -12.08
CA ARG A 63 1.84 6.78 -12.25
C ARG A 63 3.09 7.07 -13.09
N ASN A 64 3.05 6.66 -14.35
CA ASN A 64 3.98 7.12 -15.37
C ASN A 64 3.68 8.61 -15.59
N GLY A 65 4.26 9.46 -14.76
CA GLY A 65 4.61 10.78 -15.19
C GLY A 65 5.97 10.73 -15.87
N PRO A 66 6.03 10.96 -17.19
CA PRO A 66 7.16 11.68 -17.73
C PRO A 66 6.66 12.84 -18.60
N GLY A 67 5.77 13.66 -18.05
CA GLY A 67 5.48 14.99 -18.56
C GLY A 67 6.56 16.00 -18.16
N ARG A 68 7.83 15.72 -18.45
CA ARG A 68 8.94 16.70 -18.33
C ARG A 68 9.92 16.50 -19.47
N ARG A 69 9.53 16.95 -20.67
CA ARG A 69 10.50 17.42 -21.68
C ARG A 69 10.36 18.92 -21.76
N ASN A 70 11.10 19.60 -20.90
CA ASN A 70 11.44 21.00 -21.08
C ASN A 70 12.30 21.09 -22.35
N ALA A 71 11.67 21.28 -23.50
CA ALA A 71 12.38 21.56 -24.74
C ALA A 71 12.81 23.03 -24.69
N SER A 72 13.96 23.27 -24.07
CA SER A 72 14.70 24.51 -24.23
C SER A 72 14.91 24.75 -25.72
N ARG A 73 14.24 25.77 -26.28
CA ARG A 73 14.44 26.24 -27.66
C ARG A 73 15.84 26.85 -27.77
N PRO A 74 16.77 26.30 -28.56
CA PRO A 74 17.93 27.08 -28.97
C PRO A 74 17.50 27.96 -30.15
N HIS A 75 17.63 29.27 -29.97
CA HIS A 75 17.39 30.26 -31.01
C HIS A 75 18.53 30.19 -32.04
N PRO A 76 18.29 29.87 -33.33
CA PRO A 76 19.36 29.87 -34.32
C PRO A 76 19.64 31.30 -34.76
N ARG A 77 20.82 31.81 -34.36
CA ARG A 77 21.43 32.99 -34.96
C ARG A 77 21.90 32.63 -36.38
N HIS A 78 21.34 33.26 -37.40
CA HIS A 78 21.86 33.20 -38.76
C HIS A 78 22.98 34.24 -38.94
N HIS A 79 24.22 33.76 -38.96
CA HIS A 79 25.37 34.52 -39.44
C HIS A 79 25.92 33.83 -40.70
N SER A 80 25.95 34.60 -41.78
CA SER A 80 27.05 34.78 -42.74
C SER A 80 27.73 33.56 -43.41
N GLY A 81 27.75 33.59 -44.75
CA GLY A 81 28.63 32.78 -45.62
C GLY A 81 27.94 32.45 -46.94
N ALA A 82 27.94 33.33 -47.94
CA ALA A 82 29.00 33.44 -48.95
C ALA A 82 29.29 32.09 -49.65
N GLY A 83 28.82 31.95 -50.89
CA GLY A 83 29.08 30.79 -51.74
C GLY A 83 28.44 31.00 -53.11
N ALA A 84 29.17 31.68 -53.98
CA ALA A 84 28.88 31.86 -55.40
C ALA A 84 29.00 30.54 -56.20
N VAL A 85 28.76 30.65 -57.53
CA VAL A 85 29.11 29.73 -58.65
C VAL A 85 27.89 28.98 -59.22
N SER A 86 27.30 29.48 -60.31
CA SER A 86 27.57 29.19 -61.75
C SER A 86 26.58 28.13 -62.27
N ARG A 87 26.11 28.08 -63.53
CA ARG A 87 26.43 28.69 -64.82
C ARG A 87 25.14 28.66 -65.65
#